data_AF-A0A523YE32-F1
#
_entry.id   AF-A0A523YE32-F1
#
_cell.length_a   1.000
_cell.length_b   1.000
_cell.length_c   1.000
_cell.angle_alpha   90.00
_cell.angle_beta   90.00
_cell.angle_gamma   90.00
#
_symmetry.space_group_name_H-M   'P 1'
#
loop_
_entity.id
_entity.type
_entity.pdbx_description
1 polymer ?
#
loop_
_entity_poly.entity_id
_entity_poly.type
_entity_poly.pdbx_seq_one_letter_code
_entity_poly.pdbx_strand_id
1 'polypeptide(L)'
;MRRTVEDWILVLLGVQKDKPISGKLAFVKELFLLEKEVVPKIPGENESFEFYPYDYGPYSTKFARVLNELIRQGLVEAIPIPETKEKNFQFRLTEAGIVKAEEAMKKIPSDFLDLLARKRRGWDQLGHFGITRRVYSRYPEYTIRSKIREEVMR
;
A
#
# COMPACT_ATOMS: atom_id res chain seq x y z
N MET A 1 -3.00 21.94 2.08
CA MET A 1 -4.03 21.00 1.56
C MET A 1 -3.62 19.62 2.03
N ARG A 2 -4.52 18.90 2.72
CA ARG A 2 -4.26 17.54 3.19
C ARG A 2 -4.28 16.58 2.00
N ARG A 3 -3.49 15.51 2.07
CA ARG A 3 -3.49 14.46 1.05
C ARG A 3 -4.67 13.54 1.22
N THR A 4 -5.25 13.15 0.09
CA THR A 4 -6.34 12.19 -0.02
C THR A 4 -5.82 10.75 -0.06
N VAL A 5 -6.73 9.78 0.04
CA VAL A 5 -6.41 8.36 -0.23
C VAL A 5 -5.85 8.16 -1.64
N GLU A 6 -6.32 8.92 -2.65
CA GLU A 6 -5.78 8.89 -4.01
C GLU A 6 -4.29 9.28 -3.99
N ASP A 7 -3.98 10.42 -3.38
CA ASP A 7 -2.61 10.93 -3.28
C ASP A 7 -1.68 9.92 -2.62
N TRP A 8 -2.09 9.28 -1.53
CA TRP A 8 -1.23 8.32 -0.85
C TRP A 8 -1.01 7.01 -1.60
N ILE A 9 -2.00 6.54 -2.37
CA ILE A 9 -1.81 5.39 -3.27
C ILE A 9 -0.79 5.74 -4.34
N LEU A 10 -0.91 6.92 -4.95
CA LEU A 10 0.02 7.41 -5.97
C LEU A 10 1.42 7.63 -5.39
N VAL A 11 1.54 8.24 -4.21
CA VAL A 11 2.81 8.45 -3.51
C VAL A 11 3.48 7.13 -3.19
N LEU A 12 2.75 6.13 -2.67
CA LEU A 12 3.32 4.82 -2.32
C LEU A 12 3.91 4.10 -3.55
N LEU A 13 3.23 4.18 -4.70
CA LEU A 13 3.76 3.66 -5.96
C LEU A 13 4.91 4.52 -6.50
N GLY A 14 4.80 5.84 -6.38
CA GLY A 14 5.72 6.82 -6.97
C GLY A 14 7.09 6.88 -6.29
N VAL A 15 7.18 6.64 -4.98
CA VAL A 15 8.48 6.63 -4.26
C VAL A 15 9.43 5.52 -4.72
N GLN A 16 8.91 4.52 -5.44
CA GLN A 16 9.67 3.46 -6.09
C GLN A 16 9.10 3.19 -7.50
N LYS A 17 9.06 4.22 -8.35
CA LYS A 17 8.42 4.18 -9.69
C LYS A 17 8.79 2.97 -10.57
N ASP A 18 10.01 2.45 -10.46
CA ASP A 18 10.51 1.31 -11.24
C ASP A 18 10.20 -0.06 -10.61
N LYS A 19 9.51 -0.09 -9.46
CA LYS A 19 9.18 -1.31 -8.71
C LYS A 19 7.67 -1.44 -8.51
N PRO A 20 6.98 -2.29 -9.29
CA PRO A 20 5.56 -2.54 -9.10
C PRO A 20 5.29 -3.23 -7.76
N ILE A 21 4.07 -3.06 -7.25
CA ILE A 21 3.58 -3.83 -6.10
C ILE A 21 2.92 -5.10 -6.62
N SER A 22 3.46 -6.26 -6.23
CA SER A 22 2.93 -7.56 -6.69
C SER A 22 1.85 -8.08 -5.74
N GLY A 23 0.61 -8.12 -6.24
CA GLY A 23 -0.54 -8.68 -5.54
C GLY A 23 -1.28 -7.68 -4.66
N LYS A 24 -2.62 -7.74 -4.71
CA LYS A 24 -3.50 -6.81 -3.97
C LYS A 24 -3.31 -6.94 -2.46
N LEU A 25 -3.08 -8.14 -1.95
CA LEU A 25 -2.87 -8.39 -0.52
C LEU A 25 -1.57 -7.77 0.01
N ALA A 26 -0.52 -7.66 -0.81
CA ALA A 26 0.71 -6.97 -0.44
C ALA A 26 0.47 -5.46 -0.42
N PHE A 27 -0.17 -4.93 -1.47
CA PHE A 27 -0.52 -3.50 -1.57
C PHE A 27 -1.34 -3.02 -0.36
N VAL A 28 -2.40 -3.74 0.00
CA VAL A 28 -3.22 -3.42 1.19
C VAL A 28 -2.36 -3.32 2.45
N LYS A 29 -1.41 -4.23 2.64
CA LYS A 29 -0.55 -4.28 3.83
C LYS A 29 0.48 -3.17 3.86
N GLU A 30 1.07 -2.83 2.72
CA GLU A 30 2.02 -1.71 2.64
C GLU A 30 1.33 -0.38 2.86
N LEU A 31 0.13 -0.21 2.32
CA LEU A 31 -0.68 0.98 2.54
C LEU A 31 -1.14 1.09 4.00
N PHE A 32 -1.47 -0.04 4.63
CA PHE A 32 -1.71 -0.10 6.06
C PHE A 32 -0.47 0.32 6.86
N LEU A 33 0.70 -0.21 6.52
CA LEU A 33 1.96 0.18 7.19
C LEU A 33 2.35 1.63 6.92
N LEU A 34 2.01 2.19 5.75
CA LEU A 34 2.14 3.62 5.46
C LEU A 34 1.29 4.45 6.43
N GLU A 35 0.00 4.12 6.57
CA GLU A 35 -0.92 4.80 7.50
C GLU A 35 -0.41 4.71 8.96
N LYS A 36 0.12 3.56 9.38
CA LYS A 36 0.53 3.35 10.77
C LYS A 36 1.95 3.84 11.10
N GLU A 37 2.90 3.71 10.18
CA GLU A 37 4.33 3.90 10.47
C GLU A 37 4.94 5.19 9.89
N VAL A 38 4.29 5.83 8.91
CA VAL A 38 4.84 6.96 8.15
C VAL A 38 3.95 8.19 8.22
N VAL A 39 2.67 8.10 7.82
CA VAL A 39 1.74 9.24 7.81
C VAL A 39 1.68 10.01 9.13
N PRO A 40 1.62 9.36 10.32
CA PRO A 40 1.52 10.07 11.60
C PRO A 40 2.77 10.89 11.95
N LYS A 41 3.87 10.70 11.22
CA LYS A 41 5.11 11.46 11.42
C LYS A 41 5.14 12.72 10.56
N ILE A 42 4.25 12.87 9.57
CA ILE A 42 4.23 13.99 8.64
C ILE A 42 3.31 15.08 9.22
N PRO A 43 3.82 16.28 9.55
CA PRO A 43 3.01 17.32 10.17
C PRO A 43 1.79 17.70 9.32
N GLY A 44 0.62 17.73 9.94
CA GLY A 44 -0.63 18.13 9.30
C GLY A 44 -1.32 17.05 8.45
N GLU A 45 -0.72 15.86 8.34
CA GLU A 45 -1.33 14.71 7.66
C GLU A 45 -2.00 13.77 8.68
N ASN A 46 -3.23 13.39 8.39
CA ASN A 46 -4.03 12.49 9.24
C ASN A 46 -5.09 11.73 8.44
N GLU A 47 -4.82 11.48 7.15
CA GLU A 47 -5.74 10.73 6.29
C GLU A 47 -5.95 9.32 6.83
N SER A 48 -7.19 8.83 6.72
CA SER A 48 -7.58 7.50 7.16
C SER A 48 -8.09 6.70 5.97
N PHE A 49 -7.52 5.51 5.80
CA PHE A 49 -8.02 4.53 4.85
C PHE A 49 -9.16 3.70 5.46
N GLU A 50 -9.57 3.96 6.71
CA GLU A 50 -10.68 3.25 7.37
C GLU A 50 -10.46 1.73 7.39
N PHE A 51 -9.23 1.31 7.75
CA PHE A 51 -8.91 -0.11 7.85
C PHE A 51 -9.70 -0.82 8.95
N TYR A 52 -10.15 -2.04 8.66
CA TYR A 52 -10.80 -2.94 9.61
C TYR A 52 -10.26 -4.39 9.50
N PRO A 53 -10.42 -5.22 10.55
CA PRO A 53 -10.00 -6.62 10.51
C PRO A 53 -10.82 -7.47 9.52
N TYR A 54 -10.15 -8.32 8.74
CA TYR A 54 -10.76 -9.17 7.71
C TYR A 54 -10.01 -10.50 7.52
N ASP A 55 -10.42 -11.28 6.51
CA ASP A 55 -9.97 -12.65 6.23
C ASP A 55 -8.44 -12.84 6.14
N TYR A 56 -7.70 -11.80 5.75
CA TYR A 56 -6.24 -11.85 5.58
C TYR A 56 -5.51 -10.76 6.37
N GLY A 57 -6.15 -10.20 7.39
CA GLY A 57 -5.64 -9.08 8.20
C GLY A 57 -6.37 -7.78 7.91
N PRO A 58 -5.69 -6.62 7.92
CA PRO A 58 -6.33 -5.34 7.65
C PRO A 58 -6.87 -5.28 6.22
N TYR A 59 -8.06 -4.71 6.07
CA TYR A 59 -8.66 -4.43 4.78
C TYR A 59 -9.35 -3.06 4.78
N SER A 60 -9.45 -2.43 3.61
CA SER A 60 -10.10 -1.15 3.42
C SER A 60 -10.92 -1.16 2.12
N THR A 61 -12.22 -0.93 2.25
CA THR A 61 -13.13 -0.74 1.11
C THR A 61 -12.83 0.56 0.39
N LYS A 62 -12.44 1.61 1.13
CA LYS A 62 -12.03 2.90 0.59
C LYS A 62 -10.82 2.76 -0.33
N PHE A 63 -9.77 2.05 0.10
CA PHE A 63 -8.64 1.70 -0.76
C PHE A 63 -9.09 0.94 -2.00
N ALA A 64 -9.87 -0.13 -1.84
CA ALA A 64 -10.28 -0.96 -2.98
C ALA A 64 -11.05 -0.16 -4.03
N ARG A 65 -11.95 0.74 -3.59
CA ARG A 65 -12.69 1.64 -4.46
C ARG A 65 -11.78 2.63 -5.18
N VAL A 66 -10.92 3.34 -4.45
CA VAL A 66 -10.04 4.36 -5.02
C VAL A 66 -9.00 3.74 -5.96
N LEU A 67 -8.45 2.58 -5.65
CA LEU A 67 -7.55 1.86 -6.56
C LEU A 67 -8.24 1.51 -7.88
N ASN A 68 -9.48 1.03 -7.83
CA ASN A 68 -10.26 0.74 -9.05
C ASN A 68 -10.55 2.01 -9.86
N GLU A 69 -10.80 3.14 -9.19
CA GLU A 69 -10.98 4.44 -9.85
C GLU A 69 -9.70 4.92 -10.53
N LEU A 70 -8.55 4.81 -9.86
CA LEU A 70 -7.23 5.12 -10.42
C LEU A 70 -6.89 4.26 -11.64
N ILE A 71 -7.25 2.98 -11.60
CA ILE A 71 -7.09 2.07 -12.75
C ILE A 71 -7.99 2.49 -13.91
N ARG A 72 -9.27 2.78 -13.64
CA ARG A 72 -10.22 3.25 -14.66
C ARG A 72 -9.80 4.60 -15.27
N GLN A 73 -9.18 5.47 -14.49
CA GLN A 73 -8.65 6.76 -14.96
C GLN A 73 -7.34 6.61 -15.74
N GLY A 74 -6.74 5.41 -15.79
CA GLY A 74 -5.46 5.19 -16.46
C GLY A 74 -4.27 5.80 -15.73
N LEU A 75 -4.37 6.03 -14.41
CA LEU A 75 -3.26 6.52 -13.57
C LEU A 75 -2.46 5.37 -12.95
N VAL A 76 -3.11 4.22 -12.74
CA VAL A 76 -2.49 2.98 -12.28
C VAL A 76 -2.81 1.89 -13.29
N GLU A 77 -1.83 1.07 -13.64
CA GLU A 77 -2.09 -0.14 -14.42
C GLU A 77 -2.00 -1.38 -13.53
N ALA A 78 -2.87 -2.35 -13.80
CA ALA A 78 -2.88 -3.66 -13.16
C ALA A 78 -2.52 -4.73 -14.21
N ILE A 79 -1.28 -5.19 -14.19
CA ILE A 79 -0.73 -6.13 -15.16
C ILE A 79 -0.89 -7.55 -14.63
N PRO A 80 -1.62 -8.46 -15.31
CA PRO A 80 -1.75 -9.84 -14.88
C PRO A 80 -0.38 -10.53 -14.78
N ILE A 81 -0.18 -11.36 -13.75
CA ILE A 81 1.01 -12.21 -13.59
C ILE A 81 0.70 -13.60 -14.15
N PRO A 82 1.20 -13.98 -15.34
CA PRO A 82 0.75 -15.19 -16.07
C PRO A 82 1.00 -16.51 -15.35
N GLU A 83 1.97 -16.55 -14.43
CA GLU A 83 2.53 -17.78 -13.85
C GLU A 83 1.98 -18.12 -12.46
N THR A 84 0.94 -17.42 -12.01
CA THR A 84 0.37 -17.61 -10.67
C THR A 84 -0.94 -18.42 -10.72
N LYS A 85 -1.08 -19.41 -9.82
CA LYS A 85 -2.32 -20.23 -9.69
C LYS A 85 -3.54 -19.38 -9.34
N GLU A 86 -3.33 -18.24 -8.70
CA GLU A 86 -4.33 -17.22 -8.42
C GLU A 86 -4.16 -16.07 -9.40
N LYS A 87 -5.25 -15.44 -9.87
CA LYS A 87 -5.18 -14.24 -10.72
C LYS A 87 -4.55 -13.08 -9.94
N ASN A 88 -3.22 -12.98 -9.94
CA ASN A 88 -2.49 -11.87 -9.34
C ASN A 88 -2.13 -10.81 -10.38
N PHE A 89 -1.93 -9.59 -9.88
CA PHE A 89 -1.61 -8.42 -10.69
C PHE A 89 -0.39 -7.71 -10.10
N GLN A 90 0.43 -7.15 -10.97
CA GLN A 90 1.39 -6.10 -10.63
C GLN A 90 0.75 -4.74 -10.81
N PHE A 91 0.84 -3.89 -9.79
CA PHE A 91 0.35 -2.52 -9.83
C PHE A 91 1.52 -1.56 -9.99
N ARG A 92 1.49 -0.70 -11.02
CA ARG A 92 2.45 0.38 -11.22
C ARG A 92 1.76 1.64 -11.74
N LEU A 93 2.43 2.77 -11.65
CA LEU A 93 1.95 4.02 -12.24
C LEU A 93 2.12 3.99 -13.76
N THR A 94 1.15 4.56 -14.47
CA THR A 94 1.33 4.96 -15.87
C THR A 94 2.11 6.27 -15.95
N GLU A 95 2.43 6.75 -17.15
CA GLU A 95 3.05 8.07 -17.33
C GLU A 95 2.23 9.20 -16.69
N ALA A 96 0.90 9.19 -16.91
CA ALA A 96 -0.01 10.16 -16.28
C ALA A 96 -0.05 10.00 -14.75
N GLY A 97 0.03 8.76 -14.26
CA GLY A 97 0.13 8.45 -12.83
C GLY A 97 1.42 8.98 -12.19
N ILE A 98 2.55 8.91 -12.90
CA ILE A 98 3.84 9.43 -12.44
C ILE A 98 3.75 10.95 -12.25
N VAL A 99 3.20 11.68 -13.22
CA VAL A 99 3.04 13.14 -13.12
C VAL A 99 2.20 13.51 -11.89
N LYS A 100 1.05 12.84 -11.69
CA LYS A 100 0.22 13.07 -10.49
C LYS A 100 0.93 12.70 -9.19
N ALA A 101 1.68 11.59 -9.17
CA ALA A 101 2.43 11.17 -7.98
C ALA A 101 3.51 12.21 -7.63
N GLU A 102 4.23 12.73 -8.61
CA GLU A 102 5.21 13.81 -8.42
C GLU A 102 4.56 15.06 -7.84
N GLU A 103 3.39 15.46 -8.34
CA GLU A 103 2.62 16.57 -7.77
C GLU A 103 2.20 16.32 -6.31
N ALA A 104 1.73 15.11 -6.00
CA ALA A 104 1.39 14.72 -4.63
C ALA A 104 2.62 14.69 -3.71
N MET A 105 3.81 14.40 -4.24
CA MET A 105 5.07 14.37 -3.49
C MET A 105 5.69 15.76 -3.25
N LYS A 106 5.45 16.76 -4.11
CA LYS A 106 6.08 18.12 -4.04
C LYS A 106 6.00 18.79 -2.66
N LYS A 107 4.94 18.54 -1.89
CA LYS A 107 4.71 19.14 -0.56
C LYS A 107 5.01 18.19 0.60
N ILE A 108 5.58 17.01 0.35
CA ILE A 108 6.05 16.10 1.40
C ILE A 108 7.51 16.48 1.67
N PRO A 109 7.89 16.77 2.93
CA PRO A 109 9.30 17.03 3.23
C PRO A 109 10.18 15.85 2.82
N SER A 110 11.34 16.13 2.24
CA SER A 110 12.25 15.12 1.65
C SER A 110 12.58 13.97 2.61
N ASP A 111 12.81 14.28 3.89
CA ASP A 111 13.14 13.28 4.91
C ASP A 111 12.04 12.20 5.06
N PHE A 112 10.78 12.57 4.83
CA PHE A 112 9.65 11.64 4.86
C PHE A 112 9.52 10.84 3.57
N LEU A 113 9.81 11.45 2.41
CA LEU A 113 9.90 10.71 1.15
C LEU A 113 11.02 9.67 1.21
N ASP A 114 12.17 10.03 1.78
CA ASP A 114 13.29 9.12 1.99
C ASP A 114 12.97 8.01 2.99
N LEU A 115 12.28 8.35 4.09
CA LEU A 115 11.77 7.37 5.04
C LEU A 115 10.81 6.39 4.35
N LEU A 116 9.85 6.90 3.58
CA LEU A 116 8.86 6.10 2.87
C LEU A 116 9.54 5.22 1.83
N ALA A 117 10.48 5.73 1.04
CA ALA A 117 11.24 4.97 0.07
C ALA A 117 12.04 3.83 0.74
N ARG A 118 12.69 4.08 1.89
CA ARG A 118 13.37 3.03 2.67
C ARG A 118 12.39 1.99 3.19
N LYS A 119 11.23 2.41 3.70
CA LYS A 119 10.19 1.53 4.22
C LYS A 119 9.59 0.66 3.12
N ARG A 120 9.23 1.25 1.98
CA ARG A 120 8.71 0.57 0.78
C ARG A 120 9.64 -0.56 0.34
N ARG A 121 10.94 -0.27 0.17
CA ARG A 121 11.95 -1.30 -0.17
C ARG A 121 12.02 -2.40 0.88
N GLY A 122 12.00 -2.05 2.17
CA GLY A 122 12.00 -3.03 3.25
C GLY A 122 10.74 -3.91 3.24
N TRP A 123 9.58 -3.34 2.95
CA TRP A 123 8.33 -4.09 2.85
C TRP A 123 8.32 -5.04 1.64
N ASP A 124 8.84 -4.60 0.50
CA ASP A 124 8.99 -5.45 -0.69
C ASP A 124 9.87 -6.67 -0.42
N GLN A 125 10.97 -6.49 0.31
CA GLN A 125 11.92 -7.56 0.65
C GLN A 125 11.33 -8.62 1.59
N LEU A 126 10.28 -8.30 2.35
CA LEU A 126 9.63 -9.28 3.23
C LEU A 126 8.83 -10.33 2.45
N GLY A 127 8.46 -10.03 1.21
CA GLY A 127 7.53 -10.85 0.43
C GLY A 127 6.16 -11.01 1.12
N HIS A 128 5.30 -11.85 0.53
CA HIS A 128 3.92 -12.01 0.98
C HIS A 128 3.79 -12.48 2.44
N PHE A 129 4.54 -13.51 2.82
CA PHE A 129 4.48 -14.07 4.18
C PHE A 129 5.11 -13.12 5.21
N GLY A 130 6.28 -12.55 4.91
CA GLY A 130 6.98 -11.69 5.87
C GLY A 130 6.21 -10.41 6.16
N ILE A 131 5.60 -9.76 5.15
CA ILE A 131 4.81 -8.55 5.39
C ILE A 131 3.52 -8.86 6.17
N THR A 132 2.89 -10.02 5.90
CA THR A 132 1.72 -10.48 6.64
C THR A 132 2.07 -10.75 8.10
N ARG A 133 3.16 -11.48 8.36
CA ARG A 133 3.65 -11.75 9.72
C ARG A 133 4.00 -10.46 10.47
N ARG A 134 4.63 -9.49 9.79
CA ARG A 134 4.93 -8.17 10.37
C ARG A 134 3.65 -7.47 10.83
N VAL A 135 2.63 -7.41 9.97
CA VAL A 135 1.34 -6.80 10.30
C VAL A 135 0.71 -7.53 11.48
N TYR A 136 0.72 -8.86 11.48
CA TYR A 136 0.04 -9.65 12.52
C TYR A 136 0.73 -9.52 13.88
N SER A 137 2.06 -9.44 13.88
CA SER A 137 2.86 -9.30 15.10
C SER A 137 2.73 -7.90 15.72
N ARG A 138 2.62 -6.85 14.88
CA ARG A 138 2.60 -5.45 15.34
C ARG A 138 1.20 -4.91 15.61
N TYR A 139 0.19 -5.45 14.91
CA TYR A 139 -1.19 -4.97 14.95
C TYR A 139 -2.16 -6.16 15.08
N PRO A 140 -2.06 -6.94 16.19
CA PRO A 140 -2.82 -8.17 16.37
C PRO A 140 -4.35 -7.95 16.34
N GLU A 141 -4.83 -6.76 16.66
CA GLU A 141 -6.23 -6.38 16.58
C GLU A 141 -6.82 -6.49 15.16
N TYR A 142 -5.98 -6.38 14.12
CA TYR A 142 -6.40 -6.59 12.73
C TYR A 142 -6.41 -8.05 12.29
N THR A 143 -6.06 -8.97 13.19
CA THR A 143 -5.96 -10.41 12.91
C THR A 143 -7.14 -11.23 13.42
N ILE A 144 -8.05 -10.62 14.17
CA ILE A 144 -9.16 -11.32 14.86
C ILE A 144 -10.10 -12.09 13.93
N ARG A 145 -10.15 -11.70 12.64
CA ARG A 145 -10.96 -12.35 11.59
C ARG A 145 -10.11 -13.10 10.56
N SER A 146 -8.79 -13.15 10.76
CA SER A 146 -7.91 -13.75 9.77
C SER A 146 -8.06 -15.27 9.76
N LYS A 147 -8.27 -15.82 8.57
CA LYS A 147 -8.38 -17.26 8.29
C LYS A 147 -7.03 -17.97 8.30
N ILE A 148 -5.93 -17.21 8.22
CA ILE A 148 -4.56 -17.74 8.10
C ILE A 148 -3.67 -17.31 9.29
N ARG A 149 -4.25 -16.81 10.38
CA ARG A 149 -3.50 -16.31 11.55
C ARG A 149 -2.54 -17.33 12.12
N GLU A 150 -3.01 -18.55 12.35
CA GLU A 150 -2.19 -19.61 12.95
C GLU A 150 -1.05 -20.04 12.03
N GLU A 151 -1.31 -20.16 10.73
CA GLU A 151 -0.29 -20.51 9.72
C GLU A 151 0.81 -19.45 9.66
N VAL A 152 0.43 -18.16 9.63
CA VAL A 152 1.38 -17.04 9.56
C VAL A 152 2.22 -16.88 10.83
N MET A 153 1.64 -17.24 11.98
CA MET A 153 2.26 -17.00 13.30
C MET A 153 2.97 -18.23 13.88
N ARG A 154 2.94 -19.37 13.20
CA ARG A 154 3.74 -20.56 13.52
C ARG A 154 5.24 -20.28 13.33
#